data_AF-A0A970ZTQ8-F1
#
_entry.id   AF-A0A970ZTQ8-F1
#
_cell.length_a   1.000
_cell.length_b   1.000
_cell.length_c   1.000
_cell.angle_alpha   90.00
_cell.angle_beta   90.00
_cell.angle_gamma   90.00
#
_symmetry.space_group_name_H-M   'P 1'
#
loop_
_entity.id
_entity.type
_entity.pdbx_description
1 polymer ?
#
loop_
_entity_poly.entity_id
_entity_poly.type
_entity_poly.pdbx_seq_one_letter_code
_entity_poly.pdbx_strand_id
1 'polypeptide(L)'
;MVLRSDTYRDFTNHSGQKLRATIVSATDAEVTLKREDGGLVTGGISFFSKADQTHIAKWREANPAQYTYDFDIKPTRQRVDREKSREGNLLVVNETWKFTIEVENRSKAGTSGVTLEGIEVHYNLFKTAKSKARQAREMNRGLVPAGGMLMKAGKVDLGSIEYLRSKTVETDVIPVNHSELAPGWYYADGTKDESNDDLEGISIQIRKDGKVIAEKVLGAKALETAKWVDSGGGSQRGR
;
A
#
# COMPACT_ATOMS: atom_id res chain seq x y z
N MET A 1 2.02 -33.79 -5.71
CA MET A 1 2.03 -33.52 -7.17
C MET A 1 0.78 -34.17 -7.74
N VAL A 2 -0.29 -33.40 -7.98
CA VAL A 2 -1.55 -33.93 -8.51
C VAL A 2 -1.64 -33.51 -9.98
N LEU A 3 -1.51 -34.50 -10.88
CA LEU A 3 -1.75 -34.35 -12.30
C LEU A 3 -3.24 -34.03 -12.49
N ARG A 4 -3.59 -32.77 -12.78
CA ARG A 4 -4.93 -32.42 -13.24
C ARG A 4 -5.06 -32.98 -14.66
N SER A 5 -6.01 -33.88 -14.87
CA SER A 5 -6.39 -34.32 -16.22
C SER A 5 -6.94 -33.11 -16.98
N ASP A 6 -6.21 -32.63 -17.98
CA ASP A 6 -6.67 -31.59 -18.89
C ASP A 6 -7.82 -32.15 -19.73
N THR A 7 -9.06 -31.96 -19.26
CA THR A 7 -10.26 -32.42 -19.99
C THR A 7 -10.54 -31.46 -21.15
N TYR A 8 -10.09 -31.82 -22.35
CA TYR A 8 -10.38 -31.07 -23.57
C TYR A 8 -11.88 -31.06 -23.88
N ARG A 9 -12.38 -29.89 -24.28
CA ARG A 9 -13.78 -29.65 -24.67
C ARG A 9 -13.83 -28.83 -25.96
N ASP A 10 -14.87 -29.05 -26.76
CA ASP A 10 -15.19 -28.20 -27.91
C ASP A 10 -15.92 -26.94 -27.43
N PHE A 11 -15.28 -25.78 -27.61
CA PHE A 11 -15.86 -24.45 -27.44
C PHE A 11 -16.40 -23.95 -28.78
N THR A 12 -17.61 -23.39 -28.80
CA THR A 12 -18.27 -22.95 -30.03
C THR A 12 -18.48 -21.44 -30.01
N ASN A 13 -18.15 -20.74 -31.11
CA ASN A 13 -18.42 -19.31 -31.26
C ASN A 13 -19.82 -19.04 -31.86
N HIS A 14 -20.25 -17.77 -31.92
CA HIS A 14 -21.55 -17.39 -32.49
C HIS A 14 -21.71 -17.72 -33.98
N SER A 15 -20.60 -17.84 -34.72
CA SER A 15 -20.59 -18.25 -36.12
C SER A 15 -20.63 -19.77 -36.31
N GLY A 16 -20.71 -20.55 -35.23
CA GLY A 16 -20.78 -22.03 -35.26
C GLY A 16 -19.42 -22.72 -35.42
N GLN A 17 -18.31 -21.98 -35.43
CA GLN A 17 -16.97 -22.57 -35.47
C GLN A 17 -16.62 -23.17 -34.11
N LYS A 18 -15.96 -24.33 -34.13
CA LYS A 18 -15.56 -25.08 -32.95
C LYS A 18 -14.06 -25.01 -32.72
N LEU A 19 -13.67 -24.91 -31.45
CA LEU A 19 -12.29 -24.91 -30.98
C LEU A 19 -12.15 -25.93 -29.85
N ARG A 20 -11.35 -26.96 -30.06
CA ARG A 20 -11.06 -27.97 -29.03
C ARG A 20 -9.92 -27.51 -28.13
N ALA A 21 -10.21 -27.29 -26.86
CA ALA A 21 -9.26 -26.73 -25.90
C ALA A 21 -9.60 -27.06 -24.44
N THR A 22 -8.69 -26.77 -23.53
CA THR A 22 -8.92 -26.75 -22.07
C THR A 22 -8.83 -25.31 -21.54
N ILE A 23 -9.59 -24.97 -20.50
CA ILE A 23 -9.53 -23.65 -19.88
C ILE A 23 -8.27 -23.59 -18.99
N VAL A 24 -7.42 -22.60 -19.23
CA VAL A 24 -6.22 -22.34 -18.42
C VAL A 24 -6.48 -21.24 -17.40
N SER A 25 -7.16 -20.18 -17.82
CA SER A 25 -7.57 -19.07 -16.95
C SER A 25 -8.81 -18.38 -17.51
N ALA A 26 -9.62 -17.78 -16.64
CA ALA A 26 -10.79 -17.01 -17.05
C ALA A 26 -11.11 -15.90 -16.05
N THR A 27 -11.45 -14.71 -16.57
CA THR A 27 -11.93 -13.53 -15.83
C THR A 27 -13.42 -13.32 -16.14
N ASP A 28 -14.01 -12.20 -15.71
CA ASP A 28 -15.39 -11.83 -16.11
C ASP A 28 -15.53 -11.47 -17.58
N ALA A 29 -14.45 -11.01 -18.22
CA ALA A 29 -14.48 -10.53 -19.59
C ALA A 29 -13.82 -11.50 -20.58
N GLU A 30 -12.77 -12.22 -20.16
CA GLU A 30 -11.90 -12.98 -21.06
C GLU A 30 -11.66 -14.40 -20.57
N VAL A 31 -11.40 -15.31 -21.51
CA VAL A 31 -10.97 -16.68 -21.24
C VAL A 31 -9.70 -16.97 -22.05
N THR A 32 -8.73 -17.61 -21.40
CA THR A 32 -7.54 -18.17 -22.02
C THR A 32 -7.68 -19.68 -22.11
N LEU A 33 -7.64 -20.18 -23.34
CA LEU A 33 -7.79 -21.58 -23.71
C LEU A 33 -6.46 -22.13 -24.21
N LYS A 34 -6.14 -23.37 -23.83
CA LYS A 34 -5.02 -24.14 -24.39
C LYS A 34 -5.57 -25.19 -25.35
N ARG A 35 -5.21 -25.06 -26.63
CA ARG A 35 -5.59 -25.99 -27.69
C ARG A 35 -4.86 -27.33 -27.55
N GLU A 36 -5.30 -28.34 -28.29
CA GLU A 36 -4.63 -29.66 -28.34
C GLU A 36 -3.18 -29.58 -28.84
N ASP A 37 -2.89 -28.64 -29.75
CA ASP A 37 -1.53 -28.38 -30.24
C ASP A 37 -0.62 -27.68 -29.21
N GLY A 38 -1.14 -27.40 -28.01
CA GLY A 38 -0.43 -26.71 -26.94
C GLY A 38 -0.45 -25.18 -27.06
N GLY A 39 -0.98 -24.62 -28.16
CA GLY A 39 -1.11 -23.18 -28.36
C GLY A 39 -2.10 -22.55 -27.38
N LEU A 40 -1.77 -21.36 -26.88
CA LEU A 40 -2.66 -20.55 -26.05
C LEU A 40 -3.42 -19.55 -26.91
N VAL A 41 -4.72 -19.41 -26.64
CA VAL A 41 -5.60 -18.41 -27.26
C VAL A 41 -6.37 -17.72 -26.16
N THR A 42 -6.30 -16.38 -26.12
CA THR A 42 -7.14 -15.55 -25.25
C THR A 42 -8.20 -14.86 -26.09
N GLY A 43 -9.44 -14.86 -25.60
CA GLY A 43 -10.55 -14.18 -26.27
C GLY A 43 -11.64 -13.76 -25.30
N GLY A 44 -12.48 -12.81 -25.73
CA GLY A 44 -13.63 -12.35 -24.96
C GLY A 44 -14.64 -13.47 -24.75
N ILE A 45 -15.16 -13.62 -23.54
CA ILE A 45 -16.18 -14.64 -23.19
C ILE A 45 -17.43 -14.45 -24.05
N SER A 46 -17.77 -13.20 -24.37
CA SER A 46 -18.89 -12.84 -25.23
C SER A 46 -18.80 -13.42 -26.65
N PHE A 47 -17.64 -13.89 -27.10
CA PHE A 47 -17.46 -14.53 -28.41
C PHE A 47 -18.03 -15.96 -28.47
N PHE A 48 -18.14 -16.62 -27.32
CA PHE A 48 -18.57 -18.01 -27.22
C PHE A 48 -20.09 -18.14 -27.09
N SER A 49 -20.60 -19.32 -27.40
CA SER A 49 -22.01 -19.68 -27.23
C SER A 49 -22.47 -19.52 -25.77
N LYS A 50 -23.77 -19.28 -25.53
CA LYS A 50 -24.30 -19.18 -24.15
C LYS A 50 -23.99 -20.42 -23.28
N ALA A 51 -23.99 -21.61 -23.89
CA ALA A 51 -23.66 -22.84 -23.20
C ALA A 51 -22.20 -22.87 -22.73
N ASP A 52 -21.28 -22.37 -23.55
CA ASP A 52 -19.87 -22.28 -23.21
C ASP A 52 -19.58 -21.14 -22.23
N GLN A 53 -20.25 -20.00 -22.37
CA GLN A 53 -20.19 -18.91 -21.38
C GLN A 53 -20.60 -19.43 -19.98
N THR A 54 -21.68 -20.21 -19.90
CA THR A 54 -22.15 -20.82 -18.64
C THR A 54 -21.13 -21.82 -18.09
N HIS A 55 -20.47 -22.58 -18.96
CA HIS A 55 -19.42 -23.51 -18.55
C HIS A 55 -18.19 -22.78 -18.01
N ILE A 56 -17.75 -21.72 -18.69
CA ILE A 56 -16.62 -20.88 -18.26
C ILE A 56 -16.94 -20.25 -16.89
N ALA A 57 -18.17 -19.76 -16.68
CA ALA A 57 -18.60 -19.25 -15.38
C ALA A 57 -18.51 -20.31 -14.27
N LYS A 58 -19.06 -21.52 -14.50
CA LYS A 58 -18.94 -22.64 -13.54
C LYS A 58 -17.48 -23.05 -13.30
N TRP A 59 -16.65 -23.03 -14.35
CA TRP A 59 -15.23 -23.33 -14.21
C TRP A 59 -14.54 -22.28 -13.35
N ARG A 60 -14.87 -21.00 -13.50
CA ARG A 60 -14.34 -19.91 -12.66
C ARG A 60 -14.75 -20.01 -11.21
N GLU A 61 -16.01 -20.39 -10.94
CA GLU A 61 -16.47 -20.66 -9.58
C GLU A 61 -15.66 -21.80 -8.93
N ALA A 62 -15.36 -22.85 -9.69
CA ALA A 62 -14.55 -23.99 -9.22
C ALA A 62 -13.03 -23.71 -9.22
N ASN A 63 -12.57 -22.72 -9.99
CA ASN A 63 -11.16 -22.35 -10.15
C ASN A 63 -11.02 -20.83 -10.00
N PRO A 64 -11.18 -20.29 -8.78
CA PRO A 64 -11.05 -18.87 -8.54
C PRO A 64 -9.69 -18.39 -9.05
N ALA A 65 -9.69 -17.24 -9.74
CA ALA A 65 -8.49 -16.67 -10.32
C ALA A 65 -7.40 -16.53 -9.24
N GLN A 66 -6.25 -17.17 -9.47
CA GLN A 66 -5.08 -16.93 -8.64
C GLN A 66 -4.50 -15.57 -9.03
N TYR A 67 -4.74 -14.58 -8.18
CA TYR A 67 -4.13 -13.27 -8.30
C TYR A 67 -2.66 -13.34 -7.92
N THR A 68 -1.79 -12.87 -8.80
CA THR A 68 -0.44 -12.47 -8.44
C THR A 68 -0.48 -10.98 -8.18
N TYR A 69 -0.48 -10.60 -6.90
CA TYR A 69 -0.42 -9.20 -6.50
C TYR A 69 0.98 -8.64 -6.72
N ASP A 70 1.06 -7.54 -7.45
CA ASP A 70 2.29 -6.80 -7.69
C ASP A 70 1.96 -5.30 -7.70
N PHE A 71 2.66 -4.55 -6.85
CA PHE A 71 2.48 -3.12 -6.68
C PHE A 71 3.83 -2.41 -6.65
N ASP A 72 3.94 -1.34 -7.43
CA ASP A 72 5.04 -0.39 -7.28
C ASP A 72 4.59 0.71 -6.32
N ILE A 73 5.23 0.80 -5.16
CA ILE A 73 4.86 1.73 -4.07
C ILE A 73 5.98 2.75 -3.89
N LYS A 74 5.67 4.02 -4.19
CA LYS A 74 6.62 5.14 -4.17
C LYS A 74 6.18 6.21 -3.17
N PRO A 75 6.61 6.10 -1.90
CA PRO A 75 6.42 7.15 -0.93
C PRO A 75 7.40 8.30 -1.13
N THR A 76 6.90 9.53 -1.12
CA THR A 76 7.69 10.77 -1.16
C THR A 76 7.36 11.63 0.06
N ARG A 77 8.37 12.05 0.81
CA ARG A 77 8.19 12.94 1.97
C ARG A 77 8.01 14.40 1.55
N GLN A 78 7.11 15.11 2.22
CA GLN A 78 6.85 16.53 2.00
C GLN A 78 6.70 17.26 3.33
N ARG A 79 7.39 18.40 3.48
CA ARG A 79 7.14 19.33 4.58
C ARG A 79 5.91 20.18 4.25
N VAL A 80 4.96 20.22 5.17
CA VAL A 80 3.70 20.96 5.06
C VAL A 80 3.85 22.35 5.67
N ASP A 81 4.43 22.42 6.85
CA ASP A 81 4.58 23.67 7.59
C ASP A 81 5.92 23.74 8.34
N ARG A 82 6.34 24.96 8.66
CA ARG A 82 7.52 25.26 9.45
C ARG A 82 7.34 26.56 10.23
N GLU A 83 7.37 26.44 11.55
CA GLU A 83 7.32 27.56 12.48
C GLU A 83 8.62 27.65 13.30
N LYS A 84 9.05 28.87 13.59
CA LYS A 84 10.16 29.12 14.51
C LYS A 84 9.64 29.87 15.73
N SER A 85 10.04 29.42 16.91
CA SER A 85 9.68 30.06 18.17
C SER A 85 10.88 30.05 19.13
N ARG A 86 10.69 30.64 20.31
CA ARG A 86 11.70 30.67 21.36
C ARG A 86 11.06 30.25 22.68
N GLU A 87 11.67 29.31 23.37
CA GLU A 87 11.29 28.85 24.71
C GLU A 87 12.41 29.16 25.70
N GLY A 88 12.36 30.33 26.36
CA GLY A 88 13.45 30.78 27.22
C GLY A 88 14.75 30.95 26.44
N ASN A 89 15.74 30.10 26.73
CA ASN A 89 17.03 30.08 26.03
C ASN A 89 17.11 29.00 24.94
N LEU A 90 15.99 28.40 24.53
CA LEU A 90 15.93 27.48 23.40
C LEU A 90 15.32 28.16 22.19
N LEU A 91 16.02 28.07 21.06
CA LEU A 91 15.45 28.28 19.73
C LEU A 91 14.75 26.99 19.31
N VAL A 92 13.50 27.10 18.90
CA VAL A 92 12.67 25.94 18.56
C VAL A 92 12.20 26.08 17.12
N VAL A 93 12.31 24.99 16.36
CA VAL A 93 11.73 24.88 15.02
C VAL A 93 10.75 23.71 15.02
N ASN A 94 9.49 24.01 14.74
CA ASN A 94 8.44 23.02 14.60
C ASN A 94 8.16 22.83 13.11
N GLU A 95 8.23 21.60 12.65
CA GLU A 95 7.86 21.23 11.30
C GLU A 95 6.74 20.20 11.33
N THR A 96 5.88 20.23 10.32
CA THR A 96 4.94 19.13 10.07
C THR A 96 5.23 18.53 8.72
N TRP A 97 5.23 17.20 8.67
CA TRP A 97 5.59 16.42 7.49
C TRP A 97 4.48 15.44 7.16
N LYS A 98 4.29 15.15 5.88
CA LYS A 98 3.44 14.07 5.37
C LYS A 98 4.18 13.27 4.31
N PHE A 99 3.64 12.11 3.95
CA PHE A 99 4.05 11.37 2.78
C PHE A 99 2.95 11.39 1.73
N THR A 100 3.35 11.59 0.48
CA THR A 100 2.55 11.30 -0.70
C THR A 100 2.95 9.92 -1.19
N ILE A 101 1.99 9.01 -1.29
CA ILE A 101 2.21 7.61 -1.67
C ILE A 101 1.60 7.39 -3.05
N GLU A 102 2.43 7.23 -4.06
CA GLU A 102 2.00 6.73 -5.36
C GLU A 102 2.00 5.20 -5.34
N VAL A 103 0.90 4.59 -5.75
CA VAL A 103 0.70 3.14 -5.85
C VAL A 103 0.35 2.82 -7.29
N GLU A 104 1.18 2.05 -7.97
CA GLU A 104 0.91 1.52 -9.31
C GLU A 104 0.50 0.05 -9.22
N ASN A 105 -0.58 -0.34 -9.89
CA ASN A 105 -1.01 -1.73 -9.94
C ASN A 105 -0.38 -2.48 -11.12
N ARG A 106 0.43 -3.49 -10.84
CA ARG A 106 1.03 -4.41 -11.84
C ARG A 106 0.51 -5.85 -11.69
N SER A 107 -0.57 -6.02 -10.93
CA SER A 107 -1.13 -7.33 -10.58
C SER A 107 -1.74 -8.02 -11.80
N LYS A 108 -1.69 -9.35 -11.78
CA LYS A 108 -2.20 -10.20 -12.86
C LYS A 108 -3.13 -11.29 -12.34
N ALA A 109 -4.07 -11.69 -13.18
CA ALA A 109 -4.86 -12.90 -13.03
C ALA A 109 -4.44 -13.86 -14.16
N GLY A 110 -3.56 -14.80 -13.87
CA GLY A 110 -2.87 -15.59 -14.91
C GLY A 110 -1.95 -14.72 -15.76
N THR A 111 -2.20 -14.64 -17.07
CA THR A 111 -1.40 -13.84 -18.00
C THR A 111 -1.95 -12.43 -18.25
N SER A 112 -3.19 -12.16 -17.85
CA SER A 112 -3.85 -10.87 -18.09
C SER A 112 -3.70 -9.93 -16.89
N GLY A 113 -3.49 -8.64 -17.17
CA GLY A 113 -3.55 -7.60 -16.15
C GLY A 113 -4.95 -7.46 -15.58
N VAL A 114 -5.05 -7.07 -14.31
CA VAL A 114 -6.35 -6.98 -13.64
C VAL A 114 -6.55 -5.67 -12.89
N THR A 115 -7.75 -5.11 -13.01
CA THR A 115 -8.21 -4.03 -12.14
C THR A 115 -8.51 -4.59 -10.76
N LEU A 116 -7.96 -3.94 -9.74
CA LEU A 116 -8.22 -4.31 -8.35
C LEU A 116 -9.17 -3.30 -7.73
N GLU A 117 -10.12 -3.79 -6.93
CA GLU A 117 -11.11 -2.97 -6.23
C GLU A 117 -11.03 -3.23 -4.72
N GLY A 118 -11.49 -2.24 -3.94
CA GLY A 118 -11.48 -2.31 -2.48
C GLY A 118 -10.07 -2.33 -1.90
N ILE A 119 -9.18 -1.52 -2.46
CA ILE A 119 -7.79 -1.42 -2.00
C ILE A 119 -7.69 -0.36 -0.91
N GLU A 120 -7.18 -0.74 0.27
CA GLU A 120 -6.84 0.17 1.36
C GLU A 120 -5.32 0.34 1.47
N VAL A 121 -4.85 1.57 1.66
CA VAL A 121 -3.46 1.87 2.03
C VAL A 121 -3.42 2.12 3.53
N HIS A 122 -2.77 1.23 4.27
CA HIS A 122 -2.46 1.45 5.68
C HIS A 122 -1.01 1.90 5.82
N TYR A 123 -0.73 2.77 6.77
CA TYR A 123 0.62 3.27 7.00
C TYR A 123 0.92 3.52 8.47
N ASN A 124 2.21 3.45 8.80
CA ASN A 124 2.81 3.87 10.06
C ASN A 124 3.94 4.86 9.77
N LEU A 125 3.79 6.09 10.25
CA LEU A 125 4.81 7.15 10.17
C LEU A 125 5.67 7.11 11.42
N PHE A 126 6.99 7.22 11.29
CA PHE A 126 7.93 7.08 12.41
C PHE A 126 8.83 8.31 12.56
N LYS A 127 9.06 8.69 13.82
CA LYS A 127 10.03 9.73 14.19
C LYS A 127 10.77 9.38 15.47
N THR A 128 11.92 10.00 15.70
CA THR A 128 12.51 10.05 17.05
C THR A 128 11.85 11.15 17.89
N ALA A 129 11.99 11.07 19.21
CA ALA A 129 11.55 12.11 20.15
C ALA A 129 12.73 12.60 21.01
N LYS A 130 13.67 13.31 20.38
CA LYS A 130 14.90 13.80 21.00
C LYS A 130 14.80 15.27 21.42
N SER A 131 13.88 16.04 20.83
CA SER A 131 13.74 17.46 21.13
C SER A 131 13.48 17.73 22.61
N LYS A 132 14.19 18.71 23.16
CA LYS A 132 14.05 19.15 24.56
C LYS A 132 12.97 20.23 24.73
N ALA A 133 12.41 20.76 23.64
CA ALA A 133 11.36 21.79 23.68
C ALA A 133 10.10 21.27 24.40
N ARG A 134 9.46 22.13 25.21
CA ARG A 134 8.21 21.79 25.90
C ARG A 134 7.10 21.55 24.88
N GLN A 135 7.02 22.40 23.85
CA GLN A 135 6.03 22.25 22.78
C GLN A 135 6.15 20.91 22.04
N ALA A 136 7.36 20.34 21.92
CA ALA A 136 7.53 19.02 21.30
C ALA A 136 6.75 17.91 22.04
N ARG A 137 6.70 17.97 23.39
CA ARG A 137 5.92 17.00 24.19
C ARG A 137 4.42 17.10 23.92
N GLU A 138 3.92 18.32 23.70
CA GLU A 138 2.51 18.56 23.38
C GLU A 138 2.18 18.09 21.97
N MET A 139 3.06 18.38 20.99
CA MET A 139 2.87 17.94 19.60
C MET A 139 2.97 16.42 19.44
N ASN A 140 3.73 15.74 20.32
CA ASN A 140 3.81 14.28 20.34
C ASN A 140 2.57 13.60 20.96
N ARG A 141 1.58 14.36 21.46
CA ARG A 141 0.34 13.76 21.99
C ARG A 141 -0.40 13.03 20.88
N GLY A 142 -0.78 11.78 21.16
CA GLY A 142 -1.47 10.91 20.21
C GLY A 142 -0.54 10.07 19.34
N LEU A 143 0.78 10.25 19.46
CA LEU A 143 1.75 9.31 18.89
C LEU A 143 1.93 8.12 19.83
N VAL A 144 2.14 6.94 19.23
CA VAL A 144 2.30 5.67 19.96
C VAL A 144 3.78 5.32 20.02
N PRO A 145 4.32 4.91 21.18
CA PRO A 145 5.68 4.38 21.26
C PRO A 145 5.84 3.10 20.42
N ALA A 146 6.88 3.05 19.60
CA ALA A 146 7.23 1.90 18.77
C ALA A 146 8.74 1.65 18.86
N GLY A 147 9.16 0.89 19.87
CA GLY A 147 10.58 0.75 20.22
C GLY A 147 11.16 2.07 20.72
N GLY A 148 12.31 2.49 20.17
CA GLY A 148 12.95 3.78 20.48
C GLY A 148 12.37 5.00 19.75
N MET A 149 11.23 4.85 19.08
CA MET A 149 10.60 5.86 18.24
C MET A 149 9.16 6.14 18.67
N LEU A 150 8.62 7.24 18.15
CA LEU A 150 7.19 7.53 18.16
C LEU A 150 6.60 7.28 16.77
N MET A 151 5.34 6.86 16.75
CA MET A 151 4.66 6.44 15.55
C MET A 151 3.25 7.03 15.43
N LYS A 152 2.83 7.35 14.21
CA LYS A 152 1.44 7.66 13.86
C LYS A 152 0.91 6.64 12.85
N ALA A 153 -0.12 5.89 13.23
CA ALA A 153 -0.83 4.98 12.34
C ALA A 153 -1.93 5.72 11.59
N GLY A 154 -2.20 5.32 10.35
CA GLY A 154 -3.32 5.82 9.57
C GLY A 154 -3.72 4.88 8.45
N LYS A 155 -4.83 5.19 7.78
CA LYS A 155 -5.29 4.48 6.59
C LYS A 155 -6.04 5.40 5.64
N VAL A 156 -6.01 5.06 4.35
CA VAL A 156 -6.75 5.74 3.28
C VAL A 156 -7.33 4.70 2.33
N ASP A 157 -8.58 4.90 1.90
CA ASP A 157 -9.17 4.11 0.83
C ASP A 157 -8.62 4.56 -0.52
N LEU A 158 -7.98 3.65 -1.26
CA LEU A 158 -7.49 3.88 -2.62
C LEU A 158 -8.58 3.60 -3.66
N GLY A 159 -9.63 2.85 -3.27
CA GLY A 159 -10.72 2.41 -4.12
C GLY A 159 -10.26 1.40 -5.16
N SER A 160 -10.62 1.65 -6.42
CA SER A 160 -10.23 0.81 -7.56
C SER A 160 -8.98 1.32 -8.28
N ILE A 161 -8.14 0.41 -8.76
CA ILE A 161 -6.93 0.75 -9.54
C ILE A 161 -6.79 -0.20 -10.73
N GLU A 162 -6.84 0.37 -11.94
CA GLU A 162 -6.67 -0.38 -13.18
C GLU A 162 -5.23 -0.89 -13.35
N TYR A 163 -5.06 -1.93 -14.17
CA TYR A 163 -3.74 -2.46 -14.49
C TYR A 163 -2.85 -1.40 -15.18
N LEU A 164 -1.60 -1.29 -14.72
CA LEU A 164 -0.60 -0.31 -15.14
C LEU A 164 -1.04 1.16 -14.94
N ARG A 165 -1.98 1.40 -14.03
CA ARG A 165 -2.33 2.75 -13.58
C ARG A 165 -1.81 2.99 -12.18
N SER A 166 -1.50 4.26 -11.90
CA SER A 166 -1.13 4.75 -10.59
C SER A 166 -2.29 5.53 -9.96
N LYS A 167 -2.37 5.46 -8.63
CA LYS A 167 -3.12 6.40 -7.81
C LYS A 167 -2.24 6.95 -6.70
N THR A 168 -2.55 8.17 -6.27
CA THR A 168 -1.80 8.86 -5.24
C THR A 168 -2.70 9.16 -4.05
N VAL A 169 -2.20 8.86 -2.85
CA VAL A 169 -2.85 9.21 -1.58
C VAL A 169 -1.88 9.95 -0.68
N GLU A 170 -2.40 10.71 0.27
CA GLU A 170 -1.60 11.42 1.26
C GLU A 170 -1.80 10.83 2.64
N THR A 171 -0.74 10.78 3.44
CA THR A 171 -0.82 10.43 4.85
C THR A 171 -1.30 11.61 5.68
N ASP A 172 -1.69 11.32 6.91
CA ASP A 172 -1.75 12.32 7.96
C ASP A 172 -0.39 12.99 8.15
N VAL A 173 -0.40 14.17 8.77
CA VAL A 173 0.83 14.86 9.17
C VAL A 173 1.41 14.27 10.47
N ILE A 174 2.73 14.26 10.55
CA ILE A 174 3.53 13.94 11.74
C ILE A 174 4.45 15.14 12.08
N PRO A 175 4.52 15.56 13.36
CA PRO A 175 5.35 16.71 13.74
C PRO A 175 6.81 16.29 13.92
N VAL A 176 7.74 17.16 13.54
CA VAL A 176 9.19 17.01 13.76
C VAL A 176 9.68 18.28 14.45
N ASN A 177 10.31 18.14 15.61
CA ASN A 177 10.73 19.27 16.43
C ASN A 177 12.24 19.34 16.52
N HIS A 178 12.79 20.53 16.31
CA HIS A 178 14.20 20.82 16.50
C HIS A 178 14.33 21.84 17.62
N SER A 179 15.33 21.64 18.48
CA SER A 179 15.61 22.56 19.57
C SER A 179 17.11 22.75 19.71
N GLU A 180 17.53 24.01 19.85
CA GLU A 180 18.93 24.39 19.99
C GLU A 180 19.04 25.48 21.06
N LEU A 181 20.09 25.45 21.88
CA LEU A 181 20.37 26.55 22.80
C LEU A 181 20.65 27.85 22.03
N ALA A 182 20.17 28.97 22.58
CA ALA A 182 20.44 30.29 22.04
C ALA A 182 21.95 30.60 22.11
N PRO A 183 22.48 31.45 21.21
CA PRO A 183 23.91 31.79 21.20
C PRO A 183 24.43 32.23 22.57
N GLY A 184 25.58 31.69 22.97
CA GLY A 184 26.21 31.99 24.26
C GLY A 184 25.73 31.12 25.43
N TRP A 185 24.78 30.23 25.21
CA TRP A 185 24.36 29.22 26.18
C TRP A 185 25.00 27.87 25.86
N TYR A 186 25.33 27.12 26.92
CA TYR A 186 25.82 25.75 26.85
C TYR A 186 25.27 24.98 28.05
N TYR A 187 25.15 23.66 27.92
CA TYR A 187 24.81 22.82 29.06
C TYR A 187 26.04 22.61 29.96
N ALA A 188 25.86 22.73 31.28
CA ALA A 188 26.95 22.56 32.25
C ALA A 188 27.55 21.13 32.25
N ASP A 189 26.78 20.15 31.80
CA ASP A 189 27.20 18.74 31.66
C ASP A 189 27.92 18.46 30.33
N GLY A 190 28.13 19.47 29.48
CA GLY A 190 28.76 19.34 28.17
C GLY A 190 27.90 18.59 27.15
N THR A 191 26.61 18.35 27.41
CA THR A 191 25.72 17.79 26.41
C THR A 191 25.57 18.71 25.21
N LYS A 192 25.25 18.13 24.05
CA LYS A 192 25.07 18.90 22.81
C LYS A 192 23.97 19.95 22.98
N ASP A 193 24.25 21.12 22.42
CA ASP A 193 23.35 22.27 22.42
C ASP A 193 22.11 22.04 21.54
N GLU A 194 22.22 21.13 20.55
CA GLU A 194 21.12 20.69 19.69
C GLU A 194 20.45 19.40 20.17
N SER A 195 19.15 19.33 19.99
CA SER A 195 18.31 18.17 20.29
C SER A 195 17.16 18.15 19.29
N ASN A 196 17.29 17.28 18.29
CA ASN A 196 16.50 17.31 17.07
C ASN A 196 15.79 15.97 16.85
N ASP A 197 14.50 16.02 16.57
CA ASP A 197 13.77 14.88 16.08
C ASP A 197 14.18 14.57 14.64
N ASP A 198 14.22 13.29 14.29
CA ASP A 198 14.39 12.81 12.93
C ASP A 198 13.09 12.18 12.44
N LEU A 199 12.66 12.53 11.22
CA LEU A 199 11.62 11.78 10.52
C LEU A 199 12.25 10.50 9.97
N GLU A 200 12.09 9.41 10.72
CA GLU A 200 12.75 8.13 10.45
C GLU A 200 12.21 7.46 9.20
N GLY A 201 10.91 7.62 8.89
CA GLY A 201 10.32 7.12 7.66
C GLY A 201 8.87 6.66 7.78
N ILE A 202 8.50 5.72 6.91
CA ILE A 202 7.16 5.17 6.75
C ILE A 202 7.20 3.66 6.48
N SER A 203 6.28 2.93 7.10
CA SER A 203 5.92 1.56 6.71
C SER A 203 4.51 1.56 6.13
N ILE A 204 4.29 0.84 5.02
CA ILE A 204 3.06 0.85 4.22
C ILE A 204 2.63 -0.59 4.00
N GLN A 205 1.33 -0.85 4.16
CA GLN A 205 0.68 -2.09 3.76
C GLN A 205 -0.47 -1.76 2.81
N ILE A 206 -0.46 -2.42 1.64
CA ILE A 206 -1.62 -2.47 0.76
C ILE A 206 -2.48 -3.64 1.22
N ARG A 207 -3.75 -3.37 1.53
CA ARG A 207 -4.70 -4.37 1.99
C ARG A 207 -5.89 -4.50 1.04
N LYS A 208 -6.40 -5.72 0.90
CA LYS A 208 -7.66 -6.03 0.23
C LYS A 208 -8.43 -7.03 1.08
N ASP A 209 -9.70 -6.75 1.34
CA ASP A 209 -10.59 -7.59 2.17
C ASP A 209 -9.97 -7.93 3.54
N GLY A 210 -9.28 -6.95 4.15
CA GLY A 210 -8.56 -7.10 5.42
C GLY A 210 -7.24 -7.88 5.37
N LYS A 211 -6.82 -8.40 4.20
CA LYS A 211 -5.56 -9.12 4.04
C LYS A 211 -4.48 -8.22 3.47
N VAL A 212 -3.27 -8.34 4.00
CA VAL A 212 -2.08 -7.67 3.44
C VAL A 212 -1.67 -8.37 2.15
N ILE A 213 -1.57 -7.61 1.06
CA ILE A 213 -1.22 -8.12 -0.27
C ILE A 213 0.06 -7.51 -0.85
N ALA A 214 0.54 -6.40 -0.29
CA ALA A 214 1.88 -5.87 -0.54
C ALA A 214 2.33 -4.99 0.64
N GLU A 215 3.64 -4.88 0.82
CA GLU A 215 4.25 -4.08 1.88
C GLU A 215 5.44 -3.28 1.35
N LYS A 216 5.67 -2.10 1.91
CA LYS A 216 6.85 -1.29 1.61
C LYS A 216 7.30 -0.53 2.84
N VAL A 217 8.60 -0.54 3.09
CA VAL A 217 9.25 0.31 4.10
C VAL A 217 10.16 1.30 3.38
N LEU A 218 10.11 2.57 3.78
CA LEU A 218 11.05 3.61 3.39
C LEU A 218 11.53 4.32 4.64
N GLY A 219 12.84 4.34 4.88
CA GLY A 219 13.43 5.09 5.99
C GLY A 219 14.64 4.39 6.59
N ALA A 220 14.92 4.68 7.86
CA ALA A 220 16.03 4.07 8.58
C ALA A 220 15.85 2.55 8.75
N LYS A 221 16.98 1.85 8.82
CA LYS A 221 17.03 0.38 8.98
C LYS A 221 16.24 -0.14 10.19
N ALA A 222 16.16 0.65 11.27
CA ALA A 222 15.40 0.30 12.46
C ALA A 222 13.90 0.05 12.18
N LEU A 223 13.36 0.65 11.11
CA LEU A 223 11.97 0.49 10.70
C LEU A 223 11.63 -0.91 10.18
N GLU A 224 12.60 -1.64 9.61
CA GLU A 224 12.38 -3.00 9.11
C GLU A 224 11.97 -3.97 10.23
N THR A 225 12.36 -3.66 11.46
CA THR A 225 12.05 -4.44 12.66
C THR A 225 11.00 -3.78 13.56
N ALA A 226 10.51 -2.59 13.18
CA ALA A 226 9.51 -1.88 13.97
C ALA A 226 8.19 -2.66 13.95
N LYS A 227 7.59 -2.84 15.13
CA LYS A 227 6.30 -3.53 15.24
C LYS A 227 5.21 -2.74 14.51
N TRP A 228 4.51 -3.40 13.60
CA TRP A 228 3.32 -2.84 12.96
C TRP A 228 2.22 -2.55 14.00
N VAL A 229 1.60 -1.38 13.87
CA VAL A 229 0.42 -0.99 14.63
C VAL A 229 -0.70 -0.68 13.65
N ASP A 230 -1.88 -1.26 13.88
CA ASP A 230 -3.05 -0.91 13.09
C ASP A 230 -3.63 0.43 13.53
N SER A 231 -4.13 1.20 12.57
CA SER A 231 -4.97 2.35 12.85
C SER A 231 -6.22 1.86 13.59
N GLY A 232 -6.26 2.07 14.92
CA GLY A 232 -7.40 1.70 15.73
C GLY A 232 -8.68 2.30 15.14
N GLY A 233 -9.74 1.49 15.04
CA GLY A 233 -11.01 1.84 14.41
C GLY A 233 -11.72 3.02 15.07
N GLY A 234 -11.25 4.23 14.79
CA GLY A 234 -11.87 5.49 15.10
C GLY A 234 -12.54 6.02 13.84
N SER A 235 -13.85 5.83 13.76
CA SER A 235 -14.78 6.47 12.82
C SER A 235 -14.27 7.81 12.27
N GLN A 236 -14.06 7.87 10.95
CA GLN A 236 -14.28 9.12 10.23
C GLN A 236 -15.77 9.47 10.41
N ARG A 237 -16.07 10.30 11.41
CA ARG A 237 -17.31 11.07 11.40
C ARG A 237 -17.17 12.09 10.28
N GLY A 238 -18.01 11.93 9.27
CA GLY A 238 -18.14 12.87 8.17
C GLY A 238 -18.40 14.29 8.65
N ARG A 239 -17.99 15.23 7.82
CA ARG A 239 -18.63 16.52 7.66
C ARG A 239 -19.11 16.63 6.24
#